data_AF-I7J596-F1
#
_entry.id   AF-I7J596-F1
#
_cell.length_a   1.000
_cell.length_b   1.000
_cell.length_c   1.000
_cell.angle_alpha   90.00
_cell.angle_beta   90.00
_cell.angle_gamma   90.00
#
_symmetry.space_group_name_H-M   'P 1'
#
loop_
_entity.id
_entity.type
_entity.pdbx_description
1 polymer ?
#
loop_
_entity_poly.entity_id
_entity_poly.type
_entity_poly.pdbx_seq_one_letter_code
_entity_poly.pdbx_strand_id
1 'polypeptide(L)'
;MNDSLVSRLRDLKLSGIIKTLDVRNEEALKNNLSYMEFFELLINDEVLNRQNNSNIKRTSKAKFPQHKTLEEYNFNYQPNINKRFIYNLATCEFVHKKENVAFIGPIGTGKTHLAISIGLKAVAQGYKVLFTTVNEML
;
A
#
# COMPACT_ATOMS: atom_id res chain seq x y z
N MET A 1 -27.25 17.69 2.91
CA MET A 1 -26.07 17.74 3.80
C MET A 1 -26.14 18.99 4.65
N ASN A 2 -25.88 18.92 5.96
CA ASN A 2 -25.80 20.10 6.80
C ASN A 2 -24.48 20.85 6.51
N ASP A 3 -24.55 22.01 5.86
CA ASP A 3 -23.36 22.73 5.36
C ASP A 3 -22.35 23.07 6.46
N SER A 4 -22.83 23.35 7.68
CA SER A 4 -22.00 23.57 8.87
C SER A 4 -21.20 22.33 9.26
N LEU A 5 -21.80 21.15 9.17
CA LEU A 5 -21.13 19.87 9.47
C LEU A 5 -20.03 19.59 8.44
N VAL A 6 -20.34 19.74 7.14
CA VAL A 6 -19.36 19.49 6.08
C VAL A 6 -18.17 20.44 6.19
N SER A 7 -18.41 21.71 6.53
CA SER A 7 -17.33 22.68 6.79
C SER A 7 -16.40 22.20 7.91
N ARG A 8 -16.95 21.81 9.07
CA ARG A 8 -16.15 21.33 10.21
C ARG A 8 -15.39 20.05 9.90
N LEU A 9 -15.98 19.14 9.14
CA LEU A 9 -15.29 17.92 8.71
C LEU A 9 -14.11 18.23 7.78
N ARG A 10 -14.20 19.27 6.95
CA ARG A 10 -13.06 19.72 6.11
C ARG A 10 -11.94 20.29 6.96
N ASP A 11 -12.28 21.12 7.95
CA ASP A 11 -11.31 21.73 8.87
C ASP A 11 -10.54 20.65 9.66
N LEU A 12 -11.23 19.58 10.08
CA LEU A 12 -10.64 18.42 10.76
C LEU A 12 -9.91 17.44 9.82
N LYS A 13 -9.91 17.70 8.50
CA LYS A 13 -9.33 16.83 7.47
C LYS A 13 -9.90 15.40 7.51
N LEU A 14 -11.21 15.29 7.68
CA LEU A 14 -11.95 14.03 7.69
C LEU A 14 -12.52 13.72 6.29
N SER A 15 -11.64 13.64 5.31
CA SER A 15 -12.01 13.54 3.89
C SER A 15 -12.67 12.22 3.50
N GLY A 16 -12.40 11.14 4.22
CA GLY A 16 -13.08 9.84 4.04
C GLY A 16 -14.54 9.95 4.46
N ILE A 17 -14.80 10.48 5.66
CA ILE A 17 -16.17 10.69 6.16
C ILE A 17 -16.95 11.59 5.23
N ILE A 18 -16.38 12.71 4.76
CA ILE A 18 -17.09 13.63 3.84
C ILE A 18 -17.57 12.89 2.58
N LYS A 19 -16.78 11.95 2.05
CA LYS A 19 -17.13 11.22 0.82
C LYS A 19 -18.21 10.18 1.03
N THR A 20 -18.30 9.58 2.22
CA THR A 20 -19.19 8.42 2.48
C THR A 20 -20.37 8.75 3.39
N LEU A 21 -20.40 9.93 4.01
CA LEU A 21 -21.39 10.30 5.05
C LEU A 21 -22.84 10.05 4.63
N ASP A 22 -23.24 10.47 3.44
CA ASP A 22 -24.62 10.31 2.97
C ASP A 22 -24.98 8.83 2.79
N VAL A 23 -24.07 8.05 2.19
CA VAL A 23 -24.24 6.61 1.98
C VAL A 23 -24.32 5.87 3.32
N ARG A 24 -23.42 6.19 4.26
CA ARG A 24 -23.42 5.58 5.60
C ARG A 24 -24.64 5.96 6.42
N ASN A 25 -25.14 7.18 6.26
CA ASN A 25 -26.35 7.62 6.95
C ASN A 25 -27.59 6.85 6.46
N GLU A 26 -27.72 6.64 5.14
CA GLU A 26 -28.78 5.78 4.61
C GLU A 26 -28.65 4.32 5.08
N GLU A 27 -27.43 3.79 5.14
CA GLU A 27 -27.14 2.45 5.65
C GLU A 27 -27.54 2.30 7.12
N ALA A 28 -27.22 3.29 7.95
CA ALA A 28 -27.58 3.32 9.36
C ALA A 28 -29.10 3.33 9.57
N LEU A 29 -29.83 4.12 8.77
CA LEU A 29 -31.30 4.17 8.81
C LEU A 29 -31.94 2.86 8.37
N LYS A 30 -31.41 2.22 7.31
CA LYS A 30 -31.93 0.94 6.78
C LYS A 30 -31.68 -0.22 7.73
N ASN A 31 -30.49 -0.27 8.35
CA ASN A 31 -30.06 -1.39 9.18
C ASN A 31 -30.31 -1.19 10.68
N ASN A 32 -30.92 -0.06 11.09
CA ASN A 32 -31.12 0.33 12.49
C ASN A 32 -29.84 0.24 13.33
N LEU A 33 -28.72 0.74 12.78
CA LEU A 33 -27.45 0.75 13.49
C LEU A 33 -27.53 1.61 14.75
N SER A 34 -26.92 1.14 15.84
CA SER A 34 -26.71 1.97 17.02
C SER A 34 -25.81 3.17 16.71
N TYR A 35 -25.89 4.20 17.55
CA TYR A 35 -25.05 5.39 17.39
C TYR A 35 -23.55 5.06 17.41
N MET A 36 -23.15 4.06 18.21
CA MET A 36 -21.75 3.63 18.29
C MET A 36 -21.31 2.90 17.03
N GLU A 37 -22.14 2.00 16.48
CA GLU A 37 -21.84 1.29 15.23
C GLU A 37 -21.74 2.25 14.05
N PHE A 38 -22.65 3.22 13.96
CA PHE A 38 -22.58 4.26 12.93
C PHE A 38 -21.31 5.10 13.05
N PHE A 39 -20.94 5.51 14.28
CA PHE A 39 -19.72 6.27 14.50
C PHE A 39 -18.47 5.46 14.15
N GLU A 40 -18.40 4.20 14.56
CA GLU A 40 -17.31 3.29 14.21
C GLU A 40 -17.16 3.15 12.68
N LEU A 41 -18.29 3.02 11.97
CA LEU A 41 -18.31 2.94 10.51
C LEU A 41 -17.70 4.17 9.83
N LEU A 42 -18.07 5.37 10.30
CA LEU A 42 -17.51 6.63 9.81
C LEU A 42 -16.00 6.73 10.09
N ILE A 43 -15.58 6.35 11.29
CA ILE A 43 -14.16 6.37 11.66
C ILE A 43 -13.36 5.38 10.80
N ASN A 44 -13.89 4.19 10.54
CA ASN A 44 -13.27 3.19 9.68
C ASN A 44 -13.07 3.71 8.26
N ASP A 45 -14.07 4.39 7.68
CA ASP A 45 -13.94 5.01 6.35
C ASP A 45 -12.83 6.06 6.30
N GLU A 46 -12.68 6.88 7.34
CA GLU A 46 -11.59 7.85 7.43
C GLU A 46 -10.23 7.16 7.52
N VAL A 47 -10.10 6.15 8.38
CA VAL A 47 -8.86 5.39 8.57
C VAL A 47 -8.42 4.75 7.25
N LEU A 48 -9.35 4.09 6.55
CA LEU A 48 -9.09 3.47 5.25
C LEU A 48 -8.68 4.52 4.21
N ASN A 49 -9.39 5.66 4.13
CA ASN A 49 -9.02 6.75 3.21
C ASN A 49 -7.61 7.30 3.51
N ARG A 50 -7.23 7.46 4.78
CA ARG A 50 -5.87 7.90 5.17
C ARG A 50 -4.81 6.86 4.80
N GLN A 51 -5.06 5.58 5.07
CA GLN A 51 -4.15 4.48 4.72
C GLN A 51 -3.93 4.41 3.20
N ASN A 52 -5.01 4.48 2.41
CA ASN A 52 -4.95 4.49 0.96
C ASN A 52 -4.15 5.69 0.42
N ASN A 53 -4.45 6.89 0.91
CA ASN A 53 -3.72 8.10 0.50
C ASN A 53 -2.23 8.02 0.87
N SER A 54 -1.90 7.46 2.03
CA SER A 54 -0.52 7.24 2.46
C SER A 54 0.20 6.23 1.56
N ASN A 55 -0.47 5.14 1.19
CA ASN A 55 0.06 4.13 0.28
C ASN A 55 0.33 4.72 -1.11
N ILE A 56 -0.65 5.40 -1.72
CA ILE A 56 -0.51 6.07 -3.02
C ILE A 56 0.69 7.02 -3.03
N LYS A 57 0.84 7.84 -1.97
CA LYS A 57 1.98 8.75 -1.82
C LYS A 57 3.30 8.02 -1.73
N ARG A 58 3.39 6.91 -0.99
CA ARG A 58 4.61 6.09 -0.88
C ARG A 58 4.95 5.43 -2.21
N THR A 59 3.97 4.86 -2.90
CA THR A 59 4.16 4.22 -4.22
C THR A 59 4.65 5.22 -5.25
N SER A 60 4.06 6.42 -5.30
CA SER A 60 4.52 7.49 -6.19
C SER A 60 5.97 7.92 -5.88
N LYS A 61 6.32 8.07 -4.59
CA LYS A 61 7.68 8.42 -4.17
C LYS A 61 8.72 7.33 -4.42
N ALA A 62 8.29 6.08 -4.56
CA ALA A 62 9.19 4.97 -4.84
C ALA A 62 9.75 4.96 -6.27
N LYS A 63 9.16 5.72 -7.20
CA LYS A 63 9.67 5.90 -8.58
C LYS A 63 9.91 4.57 -9.32
N PHE A 64 9.09 3.56 -9.08
CA PHE A 64 9.18 2.31 -9.84
C PHE A 64 8.94 2.59 -11.33
N PRO A 65 9.79 2.06 -12.23
CA PRO A 65 9.66 2.30 -13.67
C PRO A 65 8.45 1.56 -14.27
N GLN A 66 8.03 0.47 -13.62
CA GLN A 66 6.90 -0.37 -14.01
C GLN A 66 6.23 -0.92 -12.76
N HIS A 67 4.94 -1.22 -12.83
CA HIS A 67 4.24 -1.94 -11.78
C HIS A 67 4.32 -3.44 -12.05
N LYS A 68 5.13 -4.18 -11.27
CA LYS A 68 5.30 -5.63 -11.40
C LYS A 68 5.07 -6.31 -10.08
N THR A 69 4.01 -7.11 -9.98
CA THR A 69 3.64 -7.78 -8.73
C THR A 69 4.42 -9.08 -8.54
N LEU A 70 4.46 -9.61 -7.32
CA LEU A 70 5.16 -10.87 -7.08
C LEU A 70 4.36 -12.05 -7.68
N GLU A 71 3.05 -11.89 -7.74
CA GLU A 71 2.08 -12.81 -8.31
C GLU A 71 2.27 -12.98 -9.83
N GLU A 72 2.70 -11.91 -10.52
CA GLU A 72 3.07 -11.95 -11.95
C GLU A 72 4.43 -12.61 -12.22
N TYR A 73 5.24 -12.88 -11.20
CA TYR A 73 6.57 -13.46 -11.40
C TYR A 73 6.48 -14.96 -11.71
N ASN A 74 6.80 -15.34 -12.95
CA ASN A 74 6.84 -16.74 -13.34
C ASN A 74 8.17 -17.39 -12.90
N PHE A 75 8.11 -18.10 -11.77
CA PHE A 75 9.24 -18.85 -11.23
C PHE A 75 9.70 -20.03 -12.11
N ASN A 76 8.94 -20.45 -13.12
CA ASN A 76 9.36 -21.52 -14.03
C ASN A 76 10.55 -21.10 -14.91
N TYR A 77 10.76 -19.79 -15.11
CA TYR A 77 11.94 -19.27 -15.82
C TYR A 77 13.25 -19.43 -15.06
N GLN A 78 13.19 -19.65 -13.74
CA GLN A 78 14.37 -19.88 -12.90
C GLN A 78 14.04 -20.90 -11.81
N PRO A 79 14.05 -22.21 -12.14
CA PRO A 79 13.65 -23.27 -11.21
C PRO A 79 14.57 -23.37 -9.98
N ASN A 80 15.81 -22.88 -10.07
CA ASN A 80 16.75 -22.87 -8.97
C ASN A 80 16.48 -21.77 -7.92
N ILE A 81 15.60 -20.81 -8.20
CA ILE A 81 15.22 -19.82 -7.19
C ILE A 81 14.35 -20.47 -6.12
N ASN A 82 14.78 -20.36 -4.87
CA ASN A 82 13.99 -20.77 -3.73
C ASN A 82 12.78 -19.84 -3.56
N LYS A 83 11.61 -20.28 -4.04
CA LYS A 83 10.32 -19.57 -3.92
C LYS A 83 10.05 -19.11 -2.49
N ARG A 84 10.26 -20.01 -1.51
CA ARG A 84 10.00 -19.73 -0.09
C ARG A 84 10.87 -18.58 0.42
N PHE A 85 12.12 -18.52 -0.01
CA PHE A 85 13.01 -17.41 0.34
C PHE A 85 12.52 -16.08 -0.24
N ILE A 86 12.11 -16.06 -1.52
CA ILE A 86 11.55 -14.85 -2.14
C ILE A 86 10.27 -14.38 -1.44
N TYR A 87 9.37 -15.31 -1.08
CA TYR A 87 8.19 -14.96 -0.29
C TYR A 87 8.54 -14.46 1.10
N ASN A 88 9.61 -14.97 1.73
CA ASN A 88 10.09 -14.38 2.99
C ASN A 88 10.57 -12.94 2.78
N LEU A 89 11.33 -12.65 1.73
CA LEU A 89 11.74 -11.28 1.42
C LEU A 89 10.54 -10.33 1.23
N ALA A 90 9.44 -10.82 0.64
CA ALA A 90 8.20 -10.07 0.49
C ALA A 90 7.48 -9.74 1.81
N THR A 91 7.82 -10.42 2.91
CA THR A 91 7.38 -10.04 4.27
C THR A 91 8.16 -8.85 4.83
N CYS A 92 9.23 -8.41 4.16
CA CYS A 92 10.12 -7.34 4.60
C CYS A 92 10.85 -7.64 5.92
N GLU A 93 10.95 -8.90 6.32
CA GLU A 93 11.72 -9.31 7.50
C GLU A 93 13.19 -8.86 7.43
N PHE A 94 13.77 -8.84 6.22
CA PHE A 94 15.14 -8.33 6.00
C PHE A 94 15.29 -6.84 6.40
N VAL A 95 14.24 -6.02 6.25
CA VAL A 95 14.25 -4.61 6.67
C VAL A 95 14.31 -4.52 8.19
N HIS A 96 13.51 -5.33 8.89
CA HIS A 96 13.54 -5.41 10.35
C HIS A 96 14.89 -5.89 10.88
N LYS A 97 15.49 -6.88 10.21
CA LYS A 97 16.82 -7.42 10.54
C LYS A 97 17.98 -6.50 10.12
N LYS A 98 17.70 -5.41 9.39
CA LYS A 98 18.72 -4.50 8.82
C LYS A 98 19.69 -5.22 7.89
N GLU A 99 19.19 -6.18 7.12
CA GLU A 99 19.95 -6.96 6.15
C GLU A 99 19.84 -6.36 4.76
N ASN A 100 20.88 -6.56 3.94
CA ASN A 100 20.87 -6.17 2.54
C ASN A 100 20.57 -7.37 1.65
N VAL A 101 19.76 -7.16 0.62
CA VAL A 101 19.40 -8.18 -0.37
C VAL A 101 20.01 -7.81 -1.71
N ALA A 102 20.78 -8.72 -2.30
CA ALA A 102 21.37 -8.54 -3.63
C ALA A 102 20.94 -9.67 -4.58
N PHE A 103 20.44 -9.31 -5.76
CA PHE A 103 20.09 -10.27 -6.81
C PHE A 103 21.25 -10.46 -7.80
N ILE A 104 21.93 -11.61 -7.74
CA ILE A 104 23.09 -11.95 -8.58
C ILE A 104 22.70 -13.05 -9.57
N GLY A 105 23.27 -13.04 -10.78
CA GLY A 105 22.88 -13.93 -11.88
C GLY A 105 22.82 -13.29 -13.27
N PRO A 106 22.50 -14.06 -14.32
CA PRO A 106 22.46 -13.60 -15.71
C PRO A 106 21.40 -12.52 -15.98
N ILE A 107 21.58 -11.80 -17.09
CA ILE A 107 20.61 -10.82 -17.61
C ILE A 107 19.31 -11.55 -18.01
N GLY A 108 18.16 -10.88 -17.86
CA GLY A 108 16.87 -11.44 -18.29
C GLY A 108 16.22 -12.42 -17.31
N THR A 109 16.84 -12.72 -16.17
CA THR A 109 16.31 -13.66 -15.16
C THR A 109 15.25 -13.06 -14.21
N GLY A 110 14.80 -11.83 -14.50
CA GLY A 110 13.73 -11.17 -13.75
C GLY A 110 14.14 -10.55 -12.41
N LYS A 111 15.43 -10.27 -12.19
CA LYS A 111 15.93 -9.58 -10.98
C LYS A 111 15.25 -8.24 -10.74
N THR A 112 15.11 -7.42 -11.79
CA THR A 112 14.43 -6.12 -11.70
C THR A 112 12.96 -6.30 -11.34
N HIS A 113 12.31 -7.35 -11.84
CA HIS A 113 10.94 -7.70 -11.46
C HIS A 113 10.87 -8.01 -9.96
N LEU A 114 11.74 -8.90 -9.47
CA LEU A 114 11.78 -9.25 -8.04
C LEU A 114 12.06 -8.04 -7.14
N ALA A 115 12.99 -7.17 -7.53
CA ALA A 115 13.28 -5.95 -6.79
C ALA A 115 12.07 -5.00 -6.73
N ILE A 116 11.38 -4.80 -7.87
CA ILE A 116 10.16 -3.99 -7.93
C ILE A 116 9.05 -4.63 -7.09
N SER A 117 8.79 -5.93 -7.23
CA SER A 117 7.68 -6.60 -6.55
C SER A 117 7.87 -6.63 -5.04
N ILE A 118 9.08 -6.89 -4.55
CA ILE A 118 9.43 -6.78 -3.13
C ILE A 118 9.31 -5.33 -2.65
N GLY A 119 9.75 -4.37 -3.46
CA GLY A 119 9.57 -2.94 -3.18
C GLY A 119 8.09 -2.54 -3.04
N LEU A 120 7.21 -3.06 -3.91
CA LEU A 120 5.76 -2.83 -3.82
C LEU A 120 5.18 -3.44 -2.54
N LYS A 121 5.62 -4.64 -2.13
CA LYS A 121 5.21 -5.25 -0.85
C LYS A 121 5.71 -4.42 0.34
N ALA A 122 6.93 -3.89 0.29
CA ALA A 122 7.45 -2.99 1.32
C ALA A 122 6.62 -1.70 1.41
N VAL A 123 6.28 -1.10 0.27
CA VAL A 123 5.37 0.05 0.25
C VAL A 123 4.03 -0.32 0.87
N ALA A 124 3.43 -1.46 0.51
CA ALA A 124 2.15 -1.90 1.09
C ALA A 124 2.19 -2.00 2.62
N GLN A 125 3.31 -2.45 3.18
CA GLN A 125 3.52 -2.56 4.63
C GLN A 125 3.86 -1.25 5.35
N GLY A 126 3.94 -0.12 4.65
CA GLY A 126 4.21 1.18 5.27
C GLY A 126 5.64 1.71 5.09
N TYR A 127 6.54 0.95 4.49
CA TYR A 127 7.92 1.37 4.29
C TYR A 127 8.04 2.47 3.23
N LYS A 128 9.03 3.34 3.42
CA LYS A 128 9.49 4.26 2.39
C LYS A 128 10.46 3.50 1.50
N VAL A 129 10.20 3.50 0.20
CA VAL A 129 11.04 2.85 -0.81
C VAL A 129 11.47 3.90 -1.82
N LEU A 130 12.65 3.70 -2.42
CA LEU A 130 13.14 4.43 -3.58
C LEU A 130 13.75 3.41 -4.54
N PHE A 131 13.32 3.43 -5.79
CA PHE A 131 13.92 2.69 -6.90
C PHE A 131 14.68 3.69 -7.76
N THR A 132 15.98 3.44 -7.97
CA THR A 132 16.85 4.32 -8.75
C THR A 132 18.03 3.52 -9.29
N THR A 133 18.69 4.07 -10.31
CA THR A 133 19.95 3.50 -10.82
C THR A 133 21.13 4.03 -10.01
N VAL A 134 22.26 3.32 -10.03
CA VAL A 134 23.48 3.78 -9.35
C VAL A 134 23.91 5.16 -9.84
N ASN A 135 23.75 5.43 -11.15
CA ASN A 135 24.14 6.71 -11.75
C ASN A 135 23.29 7.89 -11.28
N GLU A 136 22.00 7.67 -10.96
CA GLU A 136 21.12 8.72 -10.42
C GLU A 136 21.29 8.91 -8.90
N MET A 137 21.96 7.97 -8.23
CA MET A 137 22.15 7.98 -6.78
C MET A 137 23.44 8.70 -6.35
N LEU A 138 24.42 8.80 -7.25
CA LEU A 138 25.71 9.49 -7.07
C LEU A 138 25.59 10.97 -7.44
#